data_AF-A0A258D134-F1
#
_entry.id   AF-A0A258D134-F1
#
_cell.length_a   1.000
_cell.length_b   1.000
_cell.length_c   1.000
_cell.angle_alpha   90.00
_cell.angle_beta   90.00
_cell.angle_gamma   90.00
#
_symmetry.space_group_name_H-M   'P 1'
#
loop_
_entity.id
_entity.type
_entity.pdbx_description
1 polymer ?
#
loop_
_entity_poly.entity_id
_entity_poly.type
_entity_poly.pdbx_seq_one_letter_code
_entity_poly.pdbx_strand_id
1 'polypeptide(L)' 'GHPLGATGVRITLTLARELRRSGLRYGIASACIGGGQGIALLIENPEAAA' A
#
# COMPACT_ATOMS: atom_id res chain seq x y z
N GLY A 1 12.73 -4.49 8.34
CA GLY A 1 13.16 -3.21 8.94
C GLY A 1 12.51 -2.03 8.22
N HIS A 2 12.92 -0.81 8.57
CA HIS A 2 12.42 0.45 8.00
C HIS A 2 13.54 1.21 7.27
N PRO A 3 13.92 0.78 6.04
CA PRO A 3 14.80 1.58 5.20
C PRO A 3 14.04 2.84 4.76
N LEU A 4 14.54 4.00 5.16
CA LEU A 4 13.93 5.29 4.81
C LEU A 4 13.90 5.45 3.28
N GLY A 5 12.81 6.03 2.75
CA GLY A 5 12.58 6.15 1.30
C GLY A 5 12.05 4.86 0.63
N ALA A 6 12.58 3.69 0.96
CA ALA A 6 12.15 2.41 0.37
C ALA A 6 10.89 1.81 1.04
N THR A 7 10.57 2.22 2.28
CA THR A 7 9.45 1.65 3.04
C THR A 7 8.09 1.88 2.37
N GLY A 8 7.84 3.06 1.80
CA GLY A 8 6.56 3.37 1.14
C GLY A 8 6.28 2.45 -0.06
N VAL A 9 7.28 2.26 -0.93
CA VAL A 9 7.21 1.33 -2.06
C VAL A 9 7.03 -0.10 -1.57
N ARG A 10 7.79 -0.51 -0.55
CA ARG A 10 7.67 -1.86 0.04
C ARG A 10 6.24 -2.14 0.52
N ILE A 11 5.64 -1.25 1.33
CA ILE A 11 4.29 -1.44 1.86
C ILE A 11 3.26 -1.47 0.71
N THR A 12 3.35 -0.52 -0.22
CA THR A 12 2.41 -0.41 -1.35
C THR A 12 2.49 -1.63 -2.27
N LEU A 13 3.70 -2.10 -2.59
CA LEU A 13 3.91 -3.28 -3.44
C LEU A 13 3.46 -4.57 -2.75
N THR A 14 3.69 -4.70 -1.44
CA THR A 14 3.13 -5.81 -0.66
C THR A 14 1.61 -5.78 -0.75
N LEU A 15 0.97 -4.65 -0.47
CA LEU A 15 -0.49 -4.53 -0.56
C LEU A 15 -1.02 -4.88 -1.96
N ALA A 16 -0.41 -4.35 -3.02
CA ALA A 16 -0.83 -4.64 -4.39
C ALA A 16 -0.76 -6.15 -4.72
N ARG A 17 0.31 -6.84 -4.29
CA ARG A 17 0.45 -8.30 -4.46
C ARG A 17 -0.59 -9.06 -3.65
N GLU A 18 -0.89 -8.61 -2.43
CA GLU A 18 -1.90 -9.23 -1.58
C GLU A 18 -3.32 -9.05 -2.14
N LEU A 19 -3.67 -7.87 -2.67
CA LEU A 19 -4.96 -7.64 -3.34
C LEU A 19 -5.14 -8.57 -4.55
N ARG A 20 -4.10 -8.74 -5.37
CA ARG A 20 -4.10 -9.70 -6.49
C ARG A 20 -4.27 -11.14 -6.01
N ARG A 21 -3.52 -11.55 -4.97
CA ARG A 21 -3.58 -12.90 -4.38
C ARG A 21 -4.95 -13.22 -3.77
N SER A 22 -5.57 -12.23 -3.13
CA SER A 22 -6.86 -12.38 -2.42
C SER A 22 -8.08 -12.08 -3.28
N GLY A 23 -7.90 -11.60 -4.52
CA GLY A 23 -8.99 -11.18 -5.40
C GLY A 23 -9.75 -9.96 -4.88
N LEU A 24 -9.19 -9.21 -3.94
CA LEU A 24 -9.80 -8.01 -3.37
C LEU A 24 -9.56 -6.80 -4.26
N ARG A 25 -10.52 -5.86 -4.25
CA ARG A 25 -10.53 -4.71 -5.15
C ARG A 25 -9.75 -3.52 -4.63
N TYR A 26 -10.00 -3.10 -3.39
CA TYR A 26 -9.41 -1.88 -2.83
C TYR A 26 -8.54 -2.20 -1.62
N GLY A 27 -7.46 -1.44 -1.49
CA GLY A 27 -6.63 -1.44 -0.30
C GLY A 27 -6.03 -0.06 -0.05
N ILE A 28 -5.69 0.20 1.21
CA ILE A 28 -5.03 1.45 1.60
C ILE A 28 -3.67 1.13 2.22
N ALA A 29 -2.62 1.72 1.65
CA ALA A 29 -1.30 1.79 2.28
C ALA A 29 -1.17 3.13 3.02
N SER A 30 -0.74 3.12 4.27
CA SER A 30 -0.50 4.34 5.04
C SER A 30 0.79 4.26 5.85
N ALA A 31 1.37 5.42 6.15
CA ALA A 31 2.56 5.53 6.97
C ALA A 31 2.62 6.88 7.69
N CYS A 32 3.14 6.87 8.93
CA CYS A 32 3.58 8.08 9.60
C CYS A 32 4.92 8.56 9.03
N ILE A 33 5.17 9.86 9.15
CA ILE A 33 6.39 10.53 8.70
C ILE A 33 6.89 11.41 9.85
N GLY A 34 8.21 11.46 10.04
CA GLY A 34 8.84 12.33 11.04
C GLY A 34 8.43 13.79 10.87
N GLY A 35 8.32 14.53 11.98
CA GLY A 35 7.81 15.91 11.96
C GLY A 35 6.29 16.03 12.05
N GLY A 36 5.58 14.95 12.40
CA GLY A 36 4.13 14.98 12.63
C GLY A 36 3.28 14.91 11.36
N GLN A 37 3.84 14.33 10.28
CA GLN A 37 3.14 14.17 9.01
C GLN A 37 2.67 12.73 8.79
N GLY A 38 1.81 12.54 7.79
CA GLY A 38 1.32 11.22 7.39
C GLY A 38 0.96 11.20 5.92
N ILE A 39 0.96 9.99 5.36
CA ILE A 39 0.53 9.72 3.98
C ILE A 39 -0.41 8.52 3.96
N ALA A 40 -1.39 8.57 3.07
CA ALA A 40 -2.26 7.44 2.73
C ALA A 40 -2.42 7.36 1.22
N LEU A 41 -2.44 6.14 0.69
CA LEU A 41 -2.63 5.83 -0.72
C LEU A 41 -3.69 4.74 -0.85
N LEU A 42 -4.80 5.07 -1.52
CA LEU A 42 -5.80 4.08 -1.94
C LEU A 42 -5.36 3.53 -3.31
N ILE A 43 -5.30 2.20 -3.41
CA ILE A 43 -5.00 1.51 -4.65
C ILE A 43 -6.12 0.54 -5.02
N GLU A 44 -6.35 0.40 -6.31
CA GLU A 44 -7.29 -0.56 -6.88
C GLU A 44 -6.52 -1.70 -7.56
N ASN A 45 -7.00 -2.93 -7.36
CA ASN A 45 -6.64 -4.09 -8.16
C ASN A 45 -7.52 -4.12 -9.42
N PRO A 46 -6.95 -3.89 -10.62
CA PRO A 46 -7.73 -3.86 -11.85
C PRO A 46 -8.26 -5.24 -12.29
N GLU A 47 -7.78 -6.32 -11.67
CA GLU A 47 -8.17 -7.71 -11.97
C GLU A 47 -9.31 -8.22 -11.06
N ALA A 48 -9.70 -7.47 -10.02
CA ALA A 48 -10.78 -7.87 -9.13
C ALA A 48 -12.14 -7.76 -9.81
N ALA A 49 -13.01 -8.75 -9.58
CA ALA A 49 -14.38 -8.72 -10.09
C ALA A 49 -15.14 -7.49 -9.54
N ALA A 50 -16.07 -6.99 -10.35
CA ALA A 50 -16.82 -5.77 -10.05
C ALA A 50 -17.76 -5.92 -8.85
#